data_AF-A0A9E5KV35-F1
#
_entry.id   AF-A0A9E5KV35-F1
#
_cell.length_a   1.000
_cell.length_b   1.000
_cell.length_c   1.000
_cell.angle_alpha   90.00
_cell.angle_beta   90.00
_cell.angle_gamma   90.00
#
_symmetry.space_group_name_H-M   'P 1'
#
loop_
_entity.id
_entity.type
_entity.pdbx_description
1 polymer ?
#
loop_
_entity_poly.entity_id
_entity_poly.type
_entity_poly.pdbx_seq_one_letter_code
_entity_poly.pdbx_strand_id
1 'polypeptide(L)'
;MKLFVYKGFDTAFLEALGTSPLIEGTIESRKNVLLYDSRASKKLDLALLGLEDGDEAWILYEEYSLLKSSIENAIDRYGLKLKIYRNNLYPDYYPITFEMGEDLVQEIMHALNGDSNTNTSSECQKFIAIYNTLSSVDGMNYGGFYNYEYEQSAKIDIVEFYPKNIRIEDSQESCDYNIFLNEDIDTYLRDFTRISETKPQTVGLKSTAGEASNRFQMSLQAYCVHKDIRLLNFHEMLPEDKKREDELIAIAKDDIGIANFQEFRKIKFYKNPDIDNEVVELSQAQLIQQILHQA
;
A
#
# COMPACT_ATOMS: atom_id res chain seq x y z
N MET A 1 15.17 18.36 21.04
CA MET A 1 15.16 18.22 19.56
C MET A 1 14.12 17.20 19.10
N LYS A 2 13.49 17.40 17.94
CA LYS A 2 12.66 16.39 17.26
C LYS A 2 13.09 16.24 15.80
N LEU A 3 13.14 15.00 15.32
CA LEU A 3 13.43 14.68 13.93
C LEU A 3 12.30 13.84 13.36
N PHE A 4 11.73 14.30 12.25
CA PHE A 4 10.70 13.59 11.49
C PHE A 4 11.33 12.91 10.27
N VAL A 5 11.01 11.64 10.06
CA VAL A 5 11.44 10.90 8.87
C VAL A 5 10.23 10.60 8.01
N TYR A 6 10.27 10.98 6.74
CA TYR A 6 9.20 10.70 5.79
C TYR A 6 9.60 9.56 4.85
N LYS A 7 8.87 8.44 4.93
CA LYS A 7 9.15 7.24 4.17
C LYS A 7 8.20 7.10 2.99
N GLY A 8 8.75 7.26 1.78
CA GLY A 8 8.06 6.97 0.52
C GLY A 8 6.99 7.99 0.11
N PHE A 9 7.12 9.25 0.52
CA PHE A 9 6.23 10.33 0.11
C PHE A 9 6.69 10.95 -1.21
N ASP A 10 5.75 11.45 -2.02
CA ASP A 10 6.06 12.16 -3.27
C ASP A 10 6.64 13.57 -3.01
N THR A 11 7.17 14.20 -4.07
CA THR A 11 7.76 15.53 -3.98
C THR A 11 6.74 16.60 -3.57
N ALA A 12 5.55 16.58 -4.15
CA ALA A 12 4.52 17.58 -3.89
C ALA A 12 4.09 17.60 -2.41
N PHE A 13 4.00 16.43 -1.79
CA PHE A 13 3.74 16.29 -0.36
C PHE A 13 4.87 16.90 0.48
N LEU A 14 6.12 16.58 0.15
CA LEU A 14 7.29 17.03 0.89
C LEU A 14 7.50 18.55 0.80
N GLU A 15 7.20 19.15 -0.35
CA GLU A 15 7.23 20.61 -0.54
C GLU A 15 6.15 21.35 0.25
N ALA A 16 5.03 20.69 0.52
CA ALA A 16 3.91 21.25 1.27
C ALA A 16 4.11 21.22 2.80
N LEU A 17 5.21 20.62 3.29
CA LEU A 17 5.50 20.53 4.72
C LEU A 17 5.83 21.92 5.31
N GLY A 18 5.19 22.27 6.42
CA GLY A 18 5.42 23.54 7.11
C GLY A 18 6.70 23.59 7.97
N THR A 19 7.42 22.47 8.09
CA THR A 19 8.66 22.34 8.85
C THR A 19 9.85 22.34 7.89
N SER A 20 10.97 22.93 8.29
CA SER A 20 12.19 22.95 7.46
C SER A 20 12.87 21.57 7.41
N PRO A 21 13.46 21.19 6.26
CA PRO A 21 14.30 20.01 6.18
C PRO A 21 15.59 20.18 7.01
N LEU A 22 16.19 19.07 7.43
CA LEU A 22 17.48 19.09 8.13
C LEU A 22 18.61 19.65 7.26
N ILE A 23 18.56 19.36 5.95
CA ILE A 23 19.47 19.92 4.96
C ILE A 23 18.69 20.55 3.81
N GLU A 24 19.18 21.69 3.35
CA GLU A 24 18.66 22.36 2.16
C GLU A 24 19.07 21.63 0.88
N GLY A 25 18.18 21.60 -0.10
CA GLY A 25 18.41 20.98 -1.40
C GLY A 25 17.11 20.64 -2.11
N THR A 26 17.18 20.37 -3.43
CA THR A 26 16.00 19.91 -4.18
C THR A 26 15.64 18.49 -3.74
N ILE A 27 14.34 18.22 -3.59
CA ILE A 27 13.86 16.92 -3.10
C ILE A 27 14.25 15.80 -4.06
N GLU A 28 14.27 16.06 -5.37
CA GLU A 28 14.69 15.09 -6.39
C GLU A 28 16.14 14.64 -6.18
N SER A 29 17.04 15.60 -5.91
CA SER A 29 18.45 15.28 -5.66
C SER A 29 18.64 14.52 -4.36
N ARG A 30 17.85 14.88 -3.33
CA ARG A 30 17.88 14.23 -2.01
C ARG A 30 17.29 12.83 -2.05
N LYS A 31 16.32 12.54 -2.92
CA LYS A 31 15.78 11.18 -3.15
C LYS A 31 16.71 10.29 -3.97
N ASN A 32 17.58 10.87 -4.79
CA ASN A 32 18.47 10.09 -5.65
C ASN A 32 19.63 9.49 -4.85
N VAL A 33 19.45 8.25 -4.40
CA VAL A 33 20.44 7.50 -3.62
C VAL A 33 21.75 7.26 -4.37
N LEU A 34 21.75 7.30 -5.70
CA LEU A 34 22.96 7.10 -6.50
C LEU A 34 23.94 8.26 -6.34
N LEU A 35 23.43 9.45 -5.99
CA LEU A 35 24.23 10.64 -5.71
C LEU A 35 24.83 10.65 -4.31
N TYR A 36 24.46 9.70 -3.45
CA TYR A 36 24.97 9.66 -2.08
C TYR A 36 26.45 9.30 -2.06
N ASP A 37 27.20 10.09 -1.29
CA ASP A 37 28.62 9.92 -1.09
C ASP A 37 29.00 10.29 0.36
N SER A 38 30.28 10.14 0.68
CA SER A 38 30.79 10.51 2.01
C SER A 38 30.58 11.99 2.37
N ARG A 39 30.40 12.88 1.38
CA ARG A 39 30.16 14.30 1.62
C ARG A 39 28.70 14.54 2.00
N ALA A 40 27.74 13.84 1.37
CA ALA A 40 26.33 13.87 1.73
C ALA A 40 26.12 13.41 3.18
N SER A 41 26.69 12.26 3.55
CA SER A 41 26.64 11.74 4.92
C SER A 41 27.26 12.72 5.93
N LYS A 42 28.45 13.29 5.67
CA LYS A 42 29.06 14.29 6.55
C LYS A 42 28.22 15.55 6.74
N LYS A 43 27.55 16.03 5.67
CA LYS A 43 26.68 17.21 5.77
C LYS A 43 25.47 16.92 6.66
N LEU A 44 24.85 15.76 6.49
CA LEU A 44 23.74 15.30 7.30
C LEU A 44 24.16 15.13 8.78
N ASP A 45 25.33 14.56 9.05
CA ASP A 45 25.87 14.42 10.41
C ASP A 45 26.08 15.77 11.10
N LEU A 46 26.69 16.73 10.39
CA LEU A 46 26.92 18.08 10.91
C LEU A 46 25.61 18.80 11.20
N ALA A 47 24.61 18.66 10.31
CA ALA A 47 23.30 19.26 10.51
C ALA A 47 22.56 18.64 11.71
N LEU A 48 22.63 17.31 11.86
CA LEU A 48 22.05 16.61 13.01
C LEU A 48 22.66 17.07 14.33
N LEU A 49 23.99 17.23 14.38
CA LEU A 49 24.70 17.72 15.56
C LEU A 49 24.40 19.19 15.88
N GLY A 50 23.99 19.96 14.87
CA GLY A 50 23.65 21.37 15.02
C GLY A 50 22.24 21.62 15.56
N LEU A 51 21.41 20.60 15.73
CA LEU A 51 20.07 20.75 16.29
C LEU A 51 20.13 21.13 17.78
N GLU A 52 19.37 22.16 18.13
CA GLU A 52 19.24 22.65 19.50
C GLU A 52 17.92 22.21 20.17
N ASP A 53 17.82 22.44 21.48
CA ASP A 53 16.62 22.10 22.24
C ASP A 53 15.41 22.95 21.85
N GLY A 54 14.44 22.30 21.21
CA GLY A 54 13.24 22.93 20.69
C GLY A 54 13.13 22.82 19.17
N ASP A 55 14.25 22.54 18.51
CA ASP A 55 14.29 22.41 17.06
C ASP A 55 13.50 21.21 16.57
N GLU A 56 12.84 21.42 15.43
CA GLU A 56 12.11 20.42 14.68
C GLU A 56 12.59 20.46 13.23
N ALA A 57 13.05 19.32 12.73
CA ALA A 57 13.50 19.18 11.35
C ALA A 57 12.97 17.88 10.75
N TRP A 58 13.00 17.77 9.41
CA TRP A 58 12.66 16.53 8.73
C TRP A 58 13.73 16.05 7.74
N ILE A 59 13.77 14.74 7.53
CA ILE A 59 14.60 14.07 6.53
C ILE A 59 13.81 13.03 5.76
N LEU A 60 14.35 12.64 4.61
CA LEU A 60 13.88 11.50 3.85
C LEU A 60 14.32 10.20 4.51
N TYR A 61 13.61 9.10 4.25
CA TYR A 61 14.01 7.79 4.75
C TYR A 61 15.34 7.32 4.11
N GLU A 62 15.58 7.70 2.86
CA GLU A 62 16.85 7.53 2.17
C GLU A 62 18.00 8.19 2.95
N GLU A 63 17.81 9.42 3.45
CA GLU A 63 18.83 10.13 4.25
C GLU A 63 18.97 9.54 5.65
N TYR A 64 17.86 9.08 6.24
CA TYR A 64 17.86 8.36 7.51
C TYR A 64 18.74 7.10 7.45
N SER A 65 18.73 6.38 6.33
CA SER A 65 19.59 5.20 6.15
C SER A 65 21.08 5.52 6.28
N LEU A 66 21.51 6.71 5.87
CA LEU A 66 22.90 7.18 6.00
C LEU A 66 23.26 7.60 7.43
N LEU A 67 22.27 8.01 8.22
CA LEU A 67 22.44 8.59 9.55
C LEU A 67 22.09 7.64 10.69
N LYS A 68 21.78 6.36 10.42
CA LYS A 68 21.31 5.40 11.42
C LYS A 68 22.10 5.46 12.72
N SER A 69 23.42 5.27 12.66
CA SER A 69 24.29 5.27 13.86
C SER A 69 24.39 6.63 14.54
N SER A 70 24.33 7.73 13.78
CA SER A 70 24.40 9.08 14.34
C SER A 70 23.10 9.45 15.07
N ILE A 71 21.95 9.07 14.50
CA ILE A 71 20.62 9.24 15.10
C ILE A 71 20.48 8.37 16.36
N GLU A 72 20.92 7.12 16.32
CA GLU A 72 20.98 6.26 17.52
C GLU A 72 21.76 6.94 18.66
N ASN A 73 22.96 7.44 18.36
CA ASN A 73 23.76 8.17 19.35
C ASN A 73 23.06 9.44 19.85
N ALA A 74 22.35 10.16 18.97
CA ALA A 74 21.64 11.37 19.34
C ALA A 74 20.40 11.10 20.21
N ILE A 75 19.69 10.00 19.98
CA ILE A 75 18.61 9.54 20.84
C ILE A 75 19.17 9.23 22.24
N ASP A 76 20.26 8.49 22.31
CA ASP A 76 20.81 7.97 23.57
C ASP A 76 21.52 9.02 24.42
N ARG A 77 22.24 9.95 23.77
CA ARG A 77 23.07 10.94 24.48
C ARG A 77 22.42 12.30 24.62
N TYR A 78 21.61 12.69 23.63
CA TYR A 78 21.06 14.04 23.53
C TYR A 78 19.52 14.05 23.61
N GLY A 79 18.88 12.90 23.81
CA GLY A 79 17.43 12.82 23.99
C GLY A 79 16.62 13.21 22.75
N LEU A 80 17.18 13.01 21.55
CA LEU A 80 16.47 13.23 20.29
C LEU A 80 15.18 12.39 20.25
N LYS A 81 14.06 13.03 19.89
CA LYS A 81 12.80 12.31 19.62
C LYS A 81 12.67 12.06 18.13
N LEU A 82 12.73 10.79 17.74
CA LEU A 82 12.57 10.36 16.35
C LEU A 82 11.15 9.88 16.10
N LYS A 83 10.52 10.39 15.03
CA LYS A 83 9.23 9.92 14.55
C LYS A 83 9.28 9.63 13.06
N ILE A 84 8.89 8.42 12.66
CA ILE A 84 8.87 7.97 11.28
C ILE A 84 7.43 7.92 10.80
N TYR A 85 7.13 8.74 9.78
CA TYR A 85 5.87 8.67 9.05
C TYR A 85 6.02 7.71 7.88
N ARG A 86 5.16 6.70 7.83
CA ARG A 86 5.08 5.75 6.72
C ARG A 86 3.97 6.15 5.76
N ASN A 87 4.30 6.27 4.49
CA ASN A 87 3.31 6.41 3.44
C ASN A 87 2.59 5.07 3.20
N ASN A 88 1.55 4.80 3.98
CA ASN A 88 0.76 3.59 3.89
C ASN A 88 -0.24 3.57 2.71
N LEU A 89 -0.10 4.46 1.72
CA LEU A 89 -0.76 4.31 0.41
C LEU A 89 -0.08 3.24 -0.45
N TYR A 90 1.16 2.90 -0.11
CA TYR A 90 1.93 1.85 -0.77
C TYR A 90 2.21 0.71 0.20
N PRO A 91 2.23 -0.55 -0.26
CA PRO A 91 2.39 -1.72 0.60
C PRO A 91 3.86 -2.04 0.85
N ASP A 92 4.61 -1.06 1.36
CA ASP A 92 6.07 -1.10 1.54
C ASP A 92 6.90 -1.15 0.24
N TYR A 93 6.26 -0.96 -0.93
CA TYR A 93 6.91 -0.78 -2.24
C TYR A 93 6.66 0.63 -2.76
N TYR A 94 7.66 1.49 -2.71
CA TYR A 94 7.51 2.92 -2.97
C TYR A 94 8.02 3.30 -4.36
N PRO A 95 7.37 4.23 -5.06
CA PRO A 95 7.81 4.68 -6.38
C PRO A 95 9.18 5.34 -6.33
N ILE A 96 10.10 4.86 -7.18
CA ILE A 96 11.43 5.44 -7.38
C ILE A 96 11.31 6.50 -8.47
N THR A 97 11.64 7.75 -8.13
CA THR A 97 11.45 8.89 -9.03
C THR A 97 12.72 9.35 -9.75
N PHE A 98 13.88 8.77 -9.43
CA PHE A 98 15.13 9.08 -10.14
C PHE A 98 15.37 8.08 -11.27
N GLU A 99 16.00 8.56 -12.33
CA GLU A 99 16.30 7.74 -13.51
C GLU A 99 17.41 6.72 -13.20
N MET A 100 17.19 5.50 -13.69
CA MET A 100 18.17 4.41 -13.66
C MET A 100 18.24 3.84 -15.08
N GLY A 101 19.46 3.61 -15.59
CA GLY A 101 19.63 2.91 -16.86
C GLY A 101 19.15 1.46 -16.77
N GLU A 102 18.66 0.90 -17.88
CA GLU A 102 18.18 -0.49 -17.94
C GLU A 102 19.25 -1.48 -17.45
N ASP A 103 20.52 -1.26 -17.82
CA ASP A 103 21.65 -2.07 -17.38
C ASP A 103 21.80 -2.10 -15.85
N LEU A 104 21.63 -0.95 -15.19
CA LEU A 104 21.72 -0.83 -13.74
C LEU A 104 20.51 -1.49 -13.05
N VAL A 105 19.31 -1.37 -13.62
CA VAL A 105 18.10 -2.03 -13.11
C VAL A 105 18.29 -3.55 -13.14
N GLN A 106 18.75 -4.10 -14.26
CA GLN A 106 19.02 -5.54 -14.38
C GLN A 106 20.11 -5.99 -13.40
N GLU A 107 21.18 -5.21 -13.26
CA GLU A 107 22.24 -5.48 -12.28
C GLU A 107 21.69 -5.55 -10.85
N ILE A 108 20.88 -4.58 -10.44
CA ILE A 108 20.26 -4.54 -9.11
C ILE A 108 19.34 -5.75 -8.91
N MET A 109 18.48 -6.08 -9.88
CA MET A 109 17.58 -7.23 -9.78
C MET A 109 18.36 -8.55 -9.62
N HIS A 110 19.45 -8.73 -10.37
CA HIS A 110 20.33 -9.89 -10.21
C HIS A 110 20.99 -9.93 -8.82
N ALA A 111 21.50 -8.80 -8.35
CA ALA A 111 22.14 -8.70 -7.04
C ALA A 111 21.17 -9.03 -5.89
N LEU A 112 19.94 -8.53 -5.94
CA LEU A 112 18.90 -8.78 -4.93
C LEU A 112 18.40 -10.23 -4.91
N ASN A 113 18.42 -10.92 -6.06
CA ASN A 113 18.04 -12.33 -6.17
C ASN A 113 19.12 -13.31 -5.70
N GLY A 114 20.28 -12.83 -5.25
CA GLY A 114 21.33 -13.67 -4.65
C GLY A 114 22.27 -14.34 -5.65
N ASP A 115 22.34 -13.83 -6.90
CA ASP A 115 23.38 -14.23 -7.87
C ASP A 115 24.75 -13.70 -7.41
N SER A 116 25.35 -14.46 -6.50
CA SER A 116 26.51 -14.13 -5.66
C SER A 116 27.87 -14.02 -6.38
N ASN A 117 27.91 -13.68 -7.67
CA ASN A 117 29.13 -13.81 -8.48
C ASN A 117 29.52 -12.61 -9.35
N THR A 118 29.12 -11.40 -8.99
CA THR A 118 29.51 -10.20 -9.75
C THR A 118 30.05 -9.11 -8.82
N ASN A 119 31.19 -8.52 -9.21
CA ASN A 119 31.61 -7.21 -8.71
C ASN A 119 30.51 -6.21 -9.11
N THR A 120 29.57 -5.96 -8.20
CA THR A 120 28.50 -4.99 -8.42
C THR A 120 29.10 -3.59 -8.53
N SER A 121 28.52 -2.79 -9.42
CA SER A 121 28.86 -1.39 -9.61
C SER A 121 28.68 -0.61 -8.31
N SER A 122 29.40 0.51 -8.18
CA SER A 122 29.22 1.39 -7.01
C SER A 122 27.79 1.92 -6.90
N GLU A 123 27.09 2.08 -8.02
CA GLU A 123 25.71 2.55 -8.06
C GLU A 123 24.75 1.47 -7.55
N CYS A 124 24.93 0.21 -8.00
CA CYS A 124 24.20 -0.93 -7.47
C CYS A 124 24.41 -1.08 -5.95
N GLN A 125 25.65 -0.94 -5.47
CA GLN A 125 25.96 -1.02 -4.04
C GLN A 125 25.26 0.05 -3.21
N LYS A 126 25.19 1.29 -3.71
CA LYS A 126 24.45 2.38 -3.05
C LYS A 126 22.96 2.08 -2.98
N PHE A 127 22.39 1.53 -4.05
CA PHE A 127 20.98 1.18 -4.09
C PHE A 127 20.64 0.08 -3.09
N ILE A 128 21.35 -1.06 -3.14
CA ILE A 128 21.07 -2.22 -2.26
C ILE A 128 21.36 -1.94 -0.78
N ALA A 129 22.17 -0.91 -0.49
CA ALA A 129 22.40 -0.45 0.86
C ALA A 129 21.18 0.25 1.48
N ILE A 130 20.18 0.63 0.69
CA ILE A 130 18.99 1.37 1.15
C ILE A 130 17.72 0.58 0.86
N TYR A 131 17.65 -0.04 -0.32
CA TYR A 131 16.51 -0.83 -0.77
C TYR A 131 16.86 -2.32 -0.79
N ASN A 132 15.95 -3.15 -0.31
CA ASN A 132 16.09 -4.61 -0.27
C ASN A 132 15.31 -5.32 -1.39
N THR A 133 14.39 -4.63 -2.05
CA THR A 133 13.61 -5.18 -3.18
C THR A 133 13.48 -4.13 -4.27
N LEU A 134 13.33 -4.59 -5.51
CA LEU A 134 13.05 -3.78 -6.69
C LEU A 134 12.03 -4.51 -7.56
N SER A 135 10.95 -3.82 -7.91
CA SER A 135 9.93 -4.27 -8.86
C SER A 135 9.79 -3.23 -9.96
N SER A 136 9.62 -3.67 -11.21
CA SER A 136 9.44 -2.77 -12.36
C SER A 136 8.09 -3.07 -13.00
N VAL A 137 7.17 -2.11 -12.92
CA VAL A 137 5.79 -2.25 -13.39
C VAL A 137 5.46 -1.09 -14.31
N ASP A 138 5.06 -1.40 -15.54
CA ASP A 138 4.62 -0.45 -16.56
C ASP A 138 5.59 0.74 -16.78
N GLY A 139 6.91 0.46 -16.69
CA GLY A 139 7.97 1.46 -16.88
C GLY A 139 8.32 2.27 -15.63
N MET A 140 7.64 2.04 -14.51
CA MET A 140 7.95 2.64 -13.21
C MET A 140 8.62 1.63 -12.28
N ASN A 141 9.68 2.07 -11.60
CA ASN A 141 10.40 1.26 -10.64
C ASN A 141 9.88 1.50 -9.23
N TYR A 142 9.71 0.43 -8.46
CA TYR A 142 9.24 0.43 -7.09
C TYR A 142 10.27 -0.24 -6.19
N GLY A 143 10.72 0.47 -5.17
CA GLY A 143 11.72 0.00 -4.21
C GLY A 143 11.11 -0.31 -2.84
N GLY A 144 11.44 -1.46 -2.29
CA GLY A 144 11.21 -1.76 -0.88
C GLY A 144 12.42 -1.37 -0.05
N PHE A 145 12.22 -0.64 1.05
CA PHE A 145 13.32 -0.21 1.92
C PHE A 145 13.82 -1.34 2.82
N TYR A 146 15.10 -1.30 3.17
CA TYR A 146 15.57 -1.97 4.36
C TYR A 146 15.02 -1.23 5.60
N ASN A 147 14.19 -1.93 6.38
CA ASN A 147 13.45 -1.35 7.50
C ASN A 147 14.31 -1.29 8.78
N TYR A 148 15.28 -0.38 8.81
CA TYR A 148 16.21 -0.18 9.92
C TYR A 148 15.53 0.16 11.25
N GLU A 149 14.31 0.71 11.20
CA GLU A 149 13.54 1.07 12.39
C GLU A 149 13.14 -0.14 13.26
N TYR A 150 13.01 -1.33 12.66
CA TYR A 150 12.62 -2.54 13.41
C TYR A 150 13.77 -3.12 14.26
N GLU A 151 15.01 -2.76 13.98
CA GLU A 151 16.15 -3.15 14.80
C GLU A 151 16.15 -2.42 16.17
N GLN A 152 15.42 -1.32 16.31
CA GLN A 152 15.53 -0.37 17.43
C GLN A 152 14.20 -0.13 18.17
N SER A 153 13.23 -1.02 17.99
CA SER A 153 11.77 -0.86 18.17
C SER A 153 11.23 -0.26 19.49
N ALA A 154 12.06 0.02 20.49
CA ALA A 154 11.64 0.65 21.76
C ALA A 154 11.78 2.19 21.80
N LYS A 155 12.53 2.83 20.89
CA LYS A 155 12.86 4.27 20.98
C LYS A 155 12.31 5.13 19.82
N ILE A 156 11.75 4.50 18.80
CA ILE A 156 11.28 5.16 17.58
C ILE A 156 9.74 5.09 17.53
N ASP A 157 9.09 6.23 17.33
CA ASP A 157 7.64 6.30 17.08
C ASP A 157 7.35 6.11 15.59
N ILE A 158 6.73 5.00 15.21
CA ILE A 158 6.39 4.68 13.81
C ILE A 158 4.89 4.89 13.62
N VAL A 159 4.52 5.76 12.69
CA VAL A 159 3.12 6.16 12.47
C VAL A 159 2.73 6.03 10.99
N GLU A 160 1.62 5.33 10.73
CA GLU A 160 0.96 5.34 9.42
C GLU A 160 0.33 6.71 9.19
N PHE A 161 0.61 7.33 8.04
CA PHE A 161 0.21 8.71 7.80
C PHE A 161 -1.27 8.86 7.40
N TYR A 162 -1.77 7.94 6.57
CA TYR A 162 -3.13 7.99 6.04
C TYR A 162 -4.07 7.11 6.86
N PRO A 163 -5.29 7.59 7.16
CA PRO A 163 -6.30 6.78 7.83
C PRO A 163 -6.79 5.65 6.91
N LYS A 164 -7.12 4.49 7.50
CA LYS A 164 -7.56 3.27 6.79
C LYS A 164 -8.96 2.80 7.18
N ASN A 165 -9.73 3.67 7.85
CA ASN A 165 -11.03 3.35 8.44
C ASN A 165 -12.17 3.43 7.41
N ILE A 166 -12.04 2.74 6.28
CA ILE A 166 -13.14 2.51 5.34
C ILE A 166 -13.68 1.10 5.53
N ARG A 167 -15.01 1.01 5.59
CA ARG A 167 -15.70 -0.28 5.61
C ARG A 167 -15.79 -0.80 4.19
N ILE A 168 -15.47 -2.07 3.99
CA ILE A 168 -15.77 -2.77 2.74
C ILE A 168 -17.26 -3.11 2.79
N GLU A 169 -18.03 -2.58 1.84
CA GLU A 169 -19.47 -2.74 1.79
C GLU A 169 -19.84 -4.03 1.03
N ASP A 170 -20.82 -4.76 1.53
CA ASP A 170 -21.43 -5.87 0.80
C ASP A 170 -22.51 -5.32 -0.14
N SER A 171 -22.14 -5.07 -1.40
CA SER A 171 -23.07 -4.60 -2.43
C SER A 171 -22.94 -5.43 -3.71
N GLN A 172 -24.07 -5.58 -4.41
CA GLN A 172 -24.14 -6.20 -5.74
C GLN A 172 -24.09 -5.14 -6.87
N GLU A 173 -23.79 -3.89 -6.52
CA GLU A 173 -23.57 -2.82 -7.48
C GLU A 173 -22.44 -3.17 -8.44
N SER A 174 -22.59 -2.75 -9.70
CA SER A 174 -21.50 -2.82 -10.66
C SER A 174 -20.37 -1.91 -10.17
N CYS A 175 -19.18 -2.48 -9.99
CA CYS A 175 -17.99 -1.72 -9.67
C CYS A 175 -17.38 -1.15 -10.95
N ASP A 176 -16.78 0.05 -10.87
CA ASP A 176 -16.09 0.67 -11.99
C ASP A 176 -14.76 -0.05 -12.28
N TYR A 177 -14.13 -0.60 -11.24
CA TYR A 177 -12.92 -1.39 -11.32
C TYR A 177 -12.99 -2.59 -10.37
N ASN A 178 -12.49 -3.75 -10.80
CA ASN A 178 -12.40 -4.93 -9.95
C ASN A 178 -10.94 -5.31 -9.76
N ILE A 179 -10.52 -5.49 -8.50
CA ILE A 179 -9.17 -5.89 -8.12
C ILE A 179 -9.21 -7.21 -7.36
N PHE A 180 -8.29 -8.11 -7.73
CA PHE A 180 -8.08 -9.37 -7.03
C PHE A 180 -6.74 -9.32 -6.29
N LEU A 181 -6.81 -9.28 -4.96
CA LEU A 181 -5.63 -9.29 -4.10
C LEU A 181 -5.18 -10.72 -3.83
N ASN A 182 -4.02 -11.05 -4.38
CA ASN A 182 -3.28 -12.27 -4.12
C ASN A 182 -1.94 -11.91 -3.43
N GLU A 183 -0.96 -12.80 -3.49
CA GLU A 183 0.38 -12.57 -2.92
C GLU A 183 1.37 -11.96 -3.94
N ASP A 184 0.92 -11.59 -5.14
CA ASP A 184 1.76 -11.02 -6.20
C ASP A 184 1.74 -9.48 -6.18
N ILE A 185 2.86 -8.89 -5.76
CA ILE A 185 3.04 -7.44 -5.66
C ILE A 185 2.98 -6.74 -7.02
N ASP A 186 3.49 -7.34 -8.09
CA ASP A 186 3.58 -6.68 -9.40
C ASP A 186 2.17 -6.49 -9.99
N THR A 187 1.32 -7.52 -9.82
CA THR A 187 -0.10 -7.44 -10.19
C THR A 187 -0.81 -6.37 -9.38
N TYR A 188 -0.59 -6.30 -8.06
CA TYR A 188 -1.19 -5.27 -7.22
C TYR A 188 -0.75 -3.86 -7.62
N LEU A 189 0.55 -3.62 -7.83
CA LEU A 189 1.09 -2.31 -8.21
C LEU A 189 0.55 -1.84 -9.56
N ARG A 190 0.36 -2.77 -10.51
CA ARG A 190 -0.26 -2.49 -11.80
C ARG A 190 -1.70 -2.03 -11.63
N ASP A 191 -2.50 -2.77 -10.87
CA ASP A 191 -3.89 -2.43 -10.61
C ASP A 191 -4.01 -1.12 -9.81
N PHE A 192 -3.13 -0.90 -8.83
CA PHE A 192 -3.06 0.33 -8.06
C PHE A 192 -2.74 1.56 -8.92
N THR A 193 -1.81 1.40 -9.87
CA THR A 193 -1.47 2.46 -10.84
C THR A 193 -2.69 2.80 -11.70
N ARG A 194 -3.39 1.79 -12.23
CA ARG A 194 -4.62 1.99 -13.01
C ARG A 194 -5.72 2.66 -12.22
N ILE A 195 -5.96 2.26 -10.97
CA ILE A 195 -6.93 2.91 -10.08
C ILE A 195 -6.55 4.37 -9.86
N SER A 196 -5.26 4.65 -9.71
CA SER A 196 -4.76 6.02 -9.51
C SER A 196 -4.94 6.93 -10.72
N GLU A 197 -4.81 6.37 -11.92
CA GLU A 197 -5.00 7.09 -13.18
C GLU A 197 -6.49 7.28 -13.53
N THR A 198 -7.28 6.21 -13.41
CA THR A 198 -8.69 6.20 -13.80
C THR A 198 -9.62 6.84 -12.77
N LYS A 199 -9.20 6.87 -11.49
CA LYS A 199 -9.97 7.42 -10.36
C LYS A 199 -11.43 6.94 -10.35
N PRO A 200 -11.66 5.61 -10.25
CA PRO A 200 -13.00 5.05 -10.20
C PRO A 200 -13.75 5.56 -8.98
N GLN A 201 -15.08 5.64 -9.05
CA GLN A 201 -15.90 5.94 -7.86
C GLN A 201 -16.04 4.70 -6.97
N THR A 202 -16.03 3.52 -7.58
CA THR A 202 -16.26 2.25 -6.89
C THR A 202 -15.25 1.18 -7.31
N VAL A 203 -14.57 0.59 -6.32
CA VAL A 203 -13.64 -0.54 -6.52
C VAL A 203 -14.19 -1.79 -5.85
N GLY A 204 -14.38 -2.84 -6.66
CA GLY A 204 -14.73 -4.19 -6.21
C GLY A 204 -13.47 -4.95 -5.79
N LEU A 205 -13.48 -5.49 -4.58
CA LEU A 205 -12.34 -6.16 -3.96
C LEU A 205 -12.65 -7.65 -3.74
N LYS A 206 -11.72 -8.52 -4.15
CA LYS A 206 -11.68 -9.92 -3.77
C LYS A 206 -10.26 -10.24 -3.29
N SER A 207 -10.12 -10.98 -2.19
CA SER A 207 -8.80 -11.26 -1.58
C SER A 207 -8.61 -12.75 -1.29
N THR A 208 -7.37 -13.24 -1.37
CA THR A 208 -6.99 -14.58 -0.92
C THR A 208 -6.76 -14.67 0.60
N ALA A 209 -6.81 -13.54 1.32
CA ALA A 209 -6.64 -13.44 2.78
C ALA A 209 -5.28 -13.93 3.33
N GLY A 210 -4.24 -14.01 2.49
CA GLY A 210 -2.86 -14.21 2.91
C GLY A 210 -2.19 -12.93 3.42
N GLU A 211 -0.97 -13.04 3.96
CA GLU A 211 -0.28 -11.93 4.62
C GLU A 211 0.00 -10.76 3.68
N ALA A 212 0.51 -11.01 2.47
CA ALA A 212 0.75 -9.93 1.52
C ALA A 212 -0.58 -9.36 1.00
N SER A 213 -1.57 -10.20 0.71
CA SER A 213 -2.89 -9.73 0.29
C SER A 213 -3.56 -8.82 1.33
N ASN A 214 -3.38 -9.09 2.63
CA ASN A 214 -3.87 -8.23 3.71
C ASN A 214 -3.12 -6.89 3.74
N ARG A 215 -1.79 -6.88 3.52
CA ARG A 215 -1.02 -5.62 3.38
C ARG A 215 -1.52 -4.80 2.19
N PHE A 216 -1.76 -5.44 1.05
CA PHE A 216 -2.27 -4.79 -0.15
C PHE A 216 -3.67 -4.22 0.07
N GLN A 217 -4.52 -4.94 0.81
CA GLN A 217 -5.84 -4.45 1.19
C GLN A 217 -5.75 -3.20 2.06
N MET A 218 -4.88 -3.20 3.07
CA MET A 218 -4.70 -2.03 3.94
C MET A 218 -4.22 -0.80 3.16
N SER A 219 -3.31 -1.02 2.21
CA SER A 219 -2.80 0.01 1.30
C SER A 219 -3.91 0.58 0.41
N LEU A 220 -4.72 -0.31 -0.18
CA LEU A 220 -5.88 0.07 -1.00
C LEU A 220 -6.93 0.82 -0.18
N GLN A 221 -7.22 0.38 1.04
CA GLN A 221 -8.15 1.05 1.95
C GLN A 221 -7.70 2.48 2.27
N ALA A 222 -6.42 2.68 2.60
CA ALA A 222 -5.89 4.01 2.87
C ALA A 222 -6.00 4.92 1.64
N TYR A 223 -5.72 4.39 0.45
CA TYR A 223 -5.89 5.11 -0.81
C TYR A 223 -7.34 5.50 -1.09
N CYS A 224 -8.27 4.55 -0.93
CA CYS A 224 -9.68 4.79 -1.14
C CYS A 224 -10.24 5.83 -0.17
N VAL A 225 -9.84 5.82 1.11
CA VAL A 225 -10.19 6.89 2.06
C VAL A 225 -9.65 8.25 1.59
N HIS A 226 -8.38 8.28 1.17
CA HIS A 226 -7.73 9.52 0.76
C HIS A 226 -8.33 10.12 -0.52
N LYS A 227 -8.85 9.29 -1.43
CA LYS A 227 -9.45 9.70 -2.71
C LYS A 227 -10.98 9.68 -2.73
N ASP A 228 -11.63 9.40 -1.61
CA ASP A 228 -13.09 9.28 -1.48
C ASP A 228 -13.69 8.26 -2.47
N ILE A 229 -13.07 7.07 -2.54
CA ILE A 229 -13.47 5.94 -3.39
C ILE A 229 -14.18 4.90 -2.52
N ARG A 230 -15.32 4.36 -2.98
CA ARG A 230 -16.04 3.29 -2.30
C ARG A 230 -15.39 1.93 -2.55
N LEU A 231 -15.30 1.10 -1.51
CA LEU A 231 -14.81 -0.29 -1.61
C LEU A 231 -15.96 -1.26 -1.38
N LEU A 232 -16.19 -2.14 -2.34
CA LEU A 232 -17.23 -3.17 -2.30
C LEU A 232 -16.62 -4.57 -2.29
N ASN A 233 -17.23 -5.53 -1.62
CA ASN A 233 -16.89 -6.94 -1.82
C ASN A 233 -17.33 -7.38 -3.21
N PHE A 234 -16.38 -7.86 -4.01
CA PHE A 234 -16.69 -8.35 -5.34
C PHE A 234 -17.33 -9.74 -5.26
N HIS A 235 -18.64 -9.77 -5.45
CA HIS A 235 -19.39 -11.00 -5.70
C HIS A 235 -19.58 -11.16 -7.20
N GLU A 236 -18.86 -12.11 -7.79
CA GLU A 236 -19.09 -12.50 -9.18
C GLU A 236 -20.46 -13.20 -9.25
N MET A 237 -21.48 -12.47 -9.69
CA MET A 237 -22.78 -13.06 -9.98
C MET A 237 -22.73 -13.59 -11.41
N LEU A 238 -22.80 -14.92 -11.57
CA LEU A 238 -22.75 -15.52 -12.90
C LEU A 238 -23.94 -15.01 -13.74
N PRO A 239 -23.75 -14.75 -15.05
CA PRO A 239 -24.85 -14.30 -15.92
C PRO A 239 -26.08 -15.22 -15.88
N GLU A 240 -25.86 -16.53 -15.70
CA GLU A 240 -26.94 -17.51 -15.52
C GLU A 240 -27.70 -17.31 -14.21
N ASP A 241 -27.01 -17.01 -13.11
CA ASP A 241 -27.62 -16.77 -11.81
C ASP A 241 -28.43 -15.47 -11.83
N LYS A 242 -27.91 -14.43 -12.49
CA LYS A 242 -28.63 -13.16 -12.70
C LYS A 242 -29.89 -13.37 -13.53
N LYS A 243 -29.79 -14.11 -14.65
CA LYS A 243 -30.95 -14.43 -15.49
C LYS A 243 -32.00 -15.23 -14.72
N ARG A 244 -31.58 -16.20 -13.91
CA ARG A 244 -32.48 -16.99 -13.07
C ARG A 244 -33.10 -16.19 -11.94
N GLU A 245 -32.39 -15.23 -11.36
CA GLU A 245 -32.97 -14.32 -10.35
C GLU A 245 -33.98 -13.36 -11.00
N ASP A 246 -33.70 -12.83 -12.18
CA ASP A 246 -34.66 -12.04 -12.98
C ASP A 246 -35.92 -12.85 -13.33
N GLU A 247 -35.76 -14.13 -13.72
CA GLU A 247 -36.88 -15.06 -13.94
C GLU A 247 -37.72 -15.27 -12.68
N LEU A 248 -37.09 -15.44 -11.52
CA LEU A 248 -37.80 -15.59 -10.24
C LEU A 248 -38.52 -14.29 -9.82
N ILE A 249 -37.94 -13.11 -10.09
CA ILE A 249 -38.59 -11.82 -9.86
C ILE A 249 -39.81 -11.68 -10.77
N ALA A 250 -39.71 -12.08 -12.04
CA ALA A 250 -40.83 -12.07 -12.99
C ALA A 250 -41.96 -12.98 -12.51
N ILE A 251 -41.67 -14.21 -12.10
CA ILE A 251 -42.68 -15.14 -11.53
C ILE A 251 -43.34 -14.53 -10.28
N ALA A 252 -42.55 -13.91 -9.39
CA ALA A 252 -43.09 -13.28 -8.18
C ALA A 252 -44.06 -12.12 -8.49
N LYS A 253 -43.77 -11.33 -9.54
CA LYS A 253 -44.62 -10.22 -10.00
C LYS A 253 -45.85 -10.70 -10.76
N ASP A 254 -45.62 -11.51 -11.78
CA ASP A 254 -46.58 -11.77 -12.85
C ASP A 254 -47.47 -12.97 -12.54
N ASP A 255 -46.90 -14.04 -11.95
CA ASP A 255 -47.64 -15.29 -11.68
C ASP A 255 -48.17 -15.36 -10.25
N ILE A 256 -47.38 -14.91 -9.27
CA ILE A 256 -47.77 -14.92 -7.85
C ILE A 256 -48.54 -13.63 -7.47
N GLY A 257 -48.34 -12.54 -8.21
CA GLY A 257 -49.08 -11.28 -8.03
C GLY A 257 -48.57 -10.40 -6.89
N ILE A 258 -47.28 -10.48 -6.53
CA ILE A 258 -46.69 -9.60 -5.50
C ILE A 258 -46.44 -8.22 -6.10
N ALA A 259 -47.37 -7.30 -5.85
CA ALA A 259 -47.29 -5.93 -6.36
C ALA A 259 -45.99 -5.24 -5.88
N ASN A 260 -45.28 -4.62 -6.81
CA ASN A 260 -44.03 -3.87 -6.59
C ASN A 260 -42.86 -4.68 -6.00
N PHE A 261 -42.80 -6.00 -6.21
CA PHE A 261 -41.66 -6.81 -5.79
C PHE A 261 -40.38 -6.39 -6.53
N GLN A 262 -39.37 -5.82 -5.87
CA GLN A 262 -38.16 -5.33 -6.56
C GLN A 262 -36.95 -6.26 -6.40
N GLU A 263 -36.80 -6.88 -5.24
CA GLU A 263 -35.63 -7.70 -4.92
C GLU A 263 -35.99 -8.78 -3.89
N PHE A 264 -35.22 -9.87 -3.90
CA PHE A 264 -35.30 -10.91 -2.88
C PHE A 264 -34.56 -10.48 -1.61
N ARG A 265 -35.10 -10.86 -0.45
CA ARG A 265 -34.47 -10.55 0.84
C ARG A 265 -33.11 -11.24 0.96
N LYS A 266 -32.11 -10.51 1.48
CA LYS A 266 -30.82 -11.08 1.86
C LYS A 266 -30.89 -11.78 3.23
N ILE A 267 -30.31 -12.97 3.32
CA ILE A 267 -30.27 -13.80 4.52
C ILE A 267 -28.82 -14.07 4.88
N LYS A 268 -28.48 -13.86 6.15
CA LYS A 268 -27.16 -14.14 6.72
C LYS A 268 -27.04 -15.63 7.03
N PHE A 269 -26.00 -16.27 6.50
CA PHE A 269 -25.65 -17.67 6.75
C PHE A 269 -24.22 -17.79 7.25
N TYR A 270 -23.96 -18.79 8.08
CA TYR A 270 -22.57 -19.17 8.39
C TYR A 270 -21.98 -19.91 7.19
N LYS A 271 -20.79 -19.49 6.75
CA LYS A 271 -20.10 -20.08 5.59
C LYS A 271 -19.61 -21.49 5.90
N ASN A 272 -19.04 -21.68 7.09
CA ASN A 272 -18.68 -22.98 7.64
C ASN A 272 -18.88 -22.95 9.16
N PRO A 273 -20.10 -23.26 9.66
CA PRO A 273 -20.41 -23.17 11.09
C PRO A 273 -19.54 -24.08 11.97
N ASP A 274 -18.92 -25.10 11.37
CA ASP A 274 -18.03 -26.04 12.07
C ASP A 274 -16.56 -25.56 12.18
N ILE A 275 -16.18 -24.52 11.44
CA ILE A 275 -14.80 -24.03 11.36
C ILE A 275 -14.68 -22.62 11.96
N ASP A 276 -15.57 -21.71 11.59
CA ASP A 276 -15.56 -20.33 12.09
C ASP A 276 -16.96 -19.69 12.09
N ASN A 277 -17.04 -18.50 12.66
CA ASN A 277 -18.26 -17.69 12.70
C ASN A 277 -18.33 -16.71 11.51
N GLU A 278 -17.65 -16.99 10.39
CA GLU A 278 -17.72 -16.13 9.19
C GLU A 278 -19.14 -16.19 8.62
N VAL A 279 -19.77 -15.01 8.50
CA VAL A 279 -21.14 -14.87 8.00
C VAL A 279 -21.10 -14.37 6.56
N VAL A 280 -21.77 -15.07 5.67
CA VAL A 280 -22.03 -14.67 4.28
C VAL A 280 -23.48 -14.21 4.12
N GLU A 281 -23.72 -13.20 3.30
CA GLU A 281 -25.08 -12.81 2.90
C GLU A 281 -25.44 -13.50 1.58
N LEU A 282 -26.50 -14.31 1.60
CA LEU A 282 -27.04 -14.98 0.43
C LEU A 282 -28.42 -14.40 0.08
N SER A 283 -28.71 -14.24 -1.22
CA SER A 283 -30.06 -13.85 -1.66
C SER A 283 -31.02 -15.02 -1.43
N GLN A 284 -32.25 -14.73 -0.98
CA GLN A 284 -33.31 -15.73 -0.90
C GLN A 284 -33.56 -16.41 -2.27
N ALA A 285 -33.30 -15.72 -3.38
CA ALA A 285 -33.37 -16.30 -4.72
C ALA A 285 -32.41 -17.47 -4.88
N GLN A 286 -31.16 -17.33 -4.42
CA GLN A 286 -30.13 -18.38 -4.53
C GLN A 286 -30.53 -19.64 -3.76
N LEU A 287 -31.17 -19.48 -2.60
CA LEU A 287 -31.69 -20.61 -1.82
C LEU A 287 -32.84 -21.32 -2.54
N ILE A 288 -33.78 -20.56 -3.09
CA ILE A 288 -34.90 -21.10 -3.88
C ILE A 288 -34.35 -21.88 -5.09
N GLN A 289 -33.36 -21.33 -5.79
CA GLN A 289 -32.72 -22.00 -6.92
C GLN A 289 -32.05 -23.32 -6.54
N GLN A 290 -31.35 -23.37 -5.41
CA GLN A 290 -30.73 -24.61 -4.93
C GLN A 290 -31.78 -25.66 -4.55
N ILE A 291 -32.87 -25.26 -3.89
CA ILE A 291 -33.99 -26.15 -3.59
C ILE A 291 -34.59 -26.71 -4.88
N LEU A 292 -34.83 -25.85 -5.89
CA LEU A 292 -35.35 -26.28 -7.20
C LEU A 292 -34.40 -27.23 -7.95
N HIS A 293 -33.07 -27.09 -7.78
CA HIS A 293 -32.10 -28.01 -8.38
C HIS A 293 -32.00 -29.36 -7.64
N GLN A 294 -32.38 -29.41 -6.37
CA GLN A 294 -32.35 -30.64 -5.57
C GLN A 294 -33.65 -31.45 -5.64
N ALA A 295 -34.75 -30.84 -6.12
CA ALA A 295 -36.07 -31.46 -6.27
C ALA A 295 -36.24 -32.16 -7.62
#